data_AF-A0A7W1SRC8-F1
#
_entry.id   AF-A0A7W1SRC8-F1
#
_cell.length_a   1.000
_cell.length_b   1.000
_cell.length_c   1.000
_cell.angle_alpha   90.00
_cell.angle_beta   90.00
_cell.angle_gamma   90.00
#
_symmetry.space_group_name_H-M   'P 1'
#
loop_
_entity.id
_entity.type
_entity.pdbx_description
1 polymer ?
#
loop_
_entity_poly.entity_id
_entity_poly.type
_entity_poly.pdbx_seq_one_letter_code
_entity_poly.pdbx_strand_id
1 'polypeptide(L)'
;MKQKLLFLFLFLTTLLVKNEINAQTVLSTTSSFLNNNSNGTVTFNLQNTNVNDVMITDIAGITGTSGTVNVEFYYNPIPVSGAPGNINAANGWVLVETNTITGIANTTTTTTQPFISGMNFIIPANTTYGIAIFATGQRYFTLPPGSTTIAADGINMLAGDNISYAGGVPPAAPTNSPRGWIGEITIIPTIACSGTPTPGTTVVSGTTACLGGSVDLSLTGSSYATGLSFQWQSSANGISWTNIPTATSFNFTATISSDTYFRCEITCSGTSAYSNSVLVNTLTTISGGTYTIGTSGDYPDFASVANALNCGINGPVTFNVLPGVYNEQIIINDVPGASATNTVTFDGIDITTRKITFNSTTSADRHTIRLNGAKFVRIKNLTIENTSTSNAFVVHMTNGCEDIELTSNHIIVDNQAASSTAYGGIVASGSLITATSTGNSVNKLLIQDNTILNGYYGIVLTGISTNRINDIQIINNEILNSFYF
;
A
#
# COMPACT_ATOMS: atom_id res chain seq x y z
N MET A 1 60.72 41.41 -28.25
CA MET A 1 60.97 40.08 -27.66
C MET A 1 59.66 39.56 -27.09
N LYS A 2 59.34 38.27 -27.28
CA LYS A 2 58.11 37.51 -26.91
C LYS A 2 57.01 37.52 -27.99
N GLN A 3 56.95 36.54 -28.89
CA GLN A 3 56.47 35.13 -28.83
C GLN A 3 54.93 34.97 -28.86
N LYS A 4 54.50 34.37 -29.98
CA LYS A 4 53.30 33.57 -30.30
C LYS A 4 52.37 33.17 -29.14
N LEU A 5 51.06 33.21 -29.39
CA LEU A 5 50.22 32.01 -29.27
C LEU A 5 48.92 32.14 -30.08
N LEU A 6 48.79 31.27 -31.08
CA LEU A 6 47.59 30.99 -31.86
C LEU A 6 46.74 30.01 -31.03
N PHE A 7 45.58 30.42 -30.53
CA PHE A 7 44.66 29.50 -29.84
C PHE A 7 43.73 28.83 -30.86
N LEU A 8 44.01 27.56 -31.10
CA LEU A 8 43.19 26.60 -31.84
C LEU A 8 41.95 26.27 -30.99
N PHE A 9 40.76 26.66 -31.43
CA PHE A 9 39.50 26.20 -30.84
C PHE A 9 39.28 24.74 -31.26
N LEU A 10 39.64 23.81 -30.37
CA LEU A 10 39.31 22.40 -30.50
C LEU A 10 37.82 22.24 -30.16
N PHE A 11 36.98 22.01 -31.17
CA PHE A 11 35.59 21.58 -30.97
C PHE A 11 35.63 20.18 -30.35
N LEU A 12 35.56 20.10 -29.03
CA LEU A 12 35.32 18.85 -28.31
C LEU A 12 33.83 18.54 -28.48
N THR A 13 33.48 17.78 -29.51
CA THR A 13 32.17 17.13 -29.60
C THR A 13 32.09 16.15 -28.43
N THR A 14 31.52 16.58 -27.31
CA THR A 14 31.01 15.69 -26.28
C THR A 14 29.94 14.85 -26.95
N LEU A 15 30.31 13.61 -27.30
CA LEU A 15 29.38 12.55 -27.63
C LEU A 15 28.54 12.33 -26.36
N LEU A 16 27.41 13.03 -26.26
CA LEU A 16 26.33 12.65 -25.36
C LEU A 16 25.90 11.27 -25.83
N VAL A 17 26.46 10.24 -25.21
CA VAL A 17 25.84 8.92 -25.20
C VAL A 17 24.51 9.16 -24.50
N LYS A 18 23.45 9.36 -25.29
CA LYS A 18 22.09 9.17 -24.80
C LYS A 18 22.08 7.73 -24.31
N ASN A 19 22.10 7.54 -23.00
CA ASN A 19 21.73 6.25 -22.43
C ASN A 19 20.29 6.02 -22.90
N GLU A 20 20.13 5.20 -23.93
CA GLU A 20 18.81 4.71 -24.31
C GLU A 20 18.37 3.80 -23.17
N ILE A 21 17.59 4.37 -22.25
CA ILE A 21 16.95 3.63 -21.19
C ILE A 21 15.91 2.76 -21.91
N ASN A 22 16.16 1.46 -22.01
CA ASN A 22 15.17 0.52 -22.51
C ASN A 22 13.94 0.53 -21.60
N ALA A 23 12.74 0.30 -22.13
CA ALA A 23 11.62 -0.10 -21.28
C ALA A 23 12.04 -1.37 -20.52
N GLN A 24 12.29 -1.22 -19.22
CA GLN A 24 12.78 -2.26 -18.35
C GLN A 24 11.77 -2.42 -17.24
N THR A 25 11.28 -3.65 -17.08
CA THR A 25 10.37 -4.04 -16.01
C THR A 25 11.16 -4.79 -14.97
N VAL A 26 11.04 -4.38 -13.70
CA VAL A 26 11.55 -5.16 -12.57
C VAL A 26 10.37 -5.77 -11.85
N LEU A 27 10.23 -7.09 -11.96
CA LEU A 27 9.23 -7.85 -11.22
C LEU A 27 9.83 -8.24 -9.86
N SER A 28 9.40 -7.56 -8.80
CA SER A 28 9.95 -7.71 -7.45
C SER A 28 8.95 -8.34 -6.49
N THR A 29 9.39 -9.32 -5.70
CA THR A 29 8.59 -9.92 -4.63
C THR A 29 8.95 -9.41 -3.23
N THR A 30 9.94 -8.53 -3.14
CA THR A 30 10.58 -8.07 -1.88
C THR A 30 9.66 -7.25 -0.97
N SER A 31 8.60 -6.66 -1.52
CA SER A 31 7.55 -5.94 -0.79
C SER A 31 6.39 -6.84 -0.35
N SER A 32 6.24 -8.00 -0.99
CA SER A 32 5.12 -8.92 -0.77
C SER A 32 5.47 -10.07 0.17
N PHE A 33 6.73 -10.49 0.20
CA PHE A 33 7.17 -11.69 0.92
C PHE A 33 8.20 -11.37 1.99
N LEU A 34 8.04 -11.96 3.18
CA LEU A 34 8.99 -11.82 4.29
C LEU A 34 10.12 -12.83 4.16
N ASN A 35 11.33 -12.42 4.56
CA ASN A 35 12.48 -13.32 4.66
C ASN A 35 12.33 -14.26 5.87
N ASN A 36 11.98 -15.54 5.67
CA ASN A 36 11.71 -16.45 6.78
C ASN A 36 12.47 -17.78 6.77
N ASN A 37 12.70 -18.40 5.61
CA ASN A 37 13.27 -19.75 5.51
C ASN A 37 14.48 -19.80 4.56
N SER A 38 15.22 -20.90 4.59
CA SER A 38 16.35 -21.16 3.71
C SER A 38 16.45 -22.63 3.35
N ASN A 39 16.42 -22.95 2.05
CA ASN A 39 16.69 -24.30 1.54
C ASN A 39 16.75 -24.29 -0.01
N GLY A 40 17.89 -23.89 -0.58
CA GLY A 40 18.24 -24.15 -1.99
C GLY A 40 17.21 -23.69 -3.02
N THR A 41 16.70 -24.60 -3.85
CA THR A 41 15.87 -24.22 -5.02
C THR A 41 14.51 -23.68 -4.62
N VAL A 42 14.01 -22.71 -5.37
CA VAL A 42 12.61 -22.28 -5.34
C VAL A 42 12.03 -22.33 -6.74
N THR A 43 10.84 -22.90 -6.89
CA THR A 43 10.08 -22.97 -8.14
C THR A 43 8.82 -22.12 -8.09
N PHE A 44 8.43 -21.57 -9.23
CA PHE A 44 7.20 -20.80 -9.44
C PHE A 44 6.89 -20.76 -10.94
N ASN A 45 5.77 -20.19 -11.35
CA ASN A 45 5.47 -19.97 -12.76
C ASN A 45 5.68 -18.51 -13.13
N LEU A 46 6.28 -18.27 -14.29
CA LEU A 46 6.42 -16.95 -14.89
C LEU A 46 5.64 -16.93 -16.20
N GLN A 47 4.68 -16.03 -16.29
CA GLN A 47 3.75 -15.92 -17.41
C GLN A 47 3.96 -14.60 -18.12
N ASN A 48 4.19 -14.66 -19.43
CA ASN A 48 4.14 -13.51 -20.31
C ASN A 48 2.75 -13.42 -20.95
N THR A 49 1.97 -12.41 -20.59
CA THR A 49 0.66 -12.10 -21.19
C THR A 49 0.76 -11.02 -22.28
N ASN A 50 1.97 -10.58 -22.62
CA ASN A 50 2.18 -9.68 -23.74
C ASN A 50 1.97 -10.41 -25.07
N VAL A 51 1.64 -9.62 -26.10
CA VAL A 51 1.53 -10.09 -27.49
C VAL A 51 2.88 -10.36 -28.14
N ASN A 52 3.97 -9.91 -27.52
CA ASN A 52 5.34 -10.08 -27.99
C ASN A 52 6.17 -10.85 -26.95
N ASP A 53 7.27 -11.42 -27.43
CA ASP A 53 8.27 -12.06 -26.60
C ASP A 53 8.93 -11.04 -25.66
N VAL A 54 9.39 -11.54 -24.52
CA VAL A 54 10.16 -10.76 -23.54
C VAL A 54 11.45 -11.50 -23.20
N MET A 55 12.43 -10.77 -22.68
CA MET A 55 13.74 -11.30 -22.33
C MET A 55 14.06 -10.99 -20.87
N ILE A 56 14.36 -12.02 -20.09
CA ILE A 56 15.00 -11.85 -18.78
C ILE A 56 16.46 -11.46 -19.00
N THR A 57 16.88 -10.42 -18.31
CA THR A 57 18.25 -9.87 -18.39
C THR A 57 19.01 -10.04 -17.08
N ASP A 58 18.33 -9.85 -15.95
CA ASP A 58 18.94 -9.99 -14.63
C ASP A 58 18.01 -10.73 -13.66
N ILE A 59 18.61 -11.48 -12.75
CA ILE A 59 17.96 -12.07 -11.58
C ILE A 59 18.74 -11.60 -10.36
N ALA A 60 18.04 -11.07 -9.36
CA ALA A 60 18.58 -10.79 -8.04
C ALA A 60 17.78 -11.54 -6.98
N GLY A 61 18.44 -11.94 -5.90
CA GLY A 61 17.81 -12.76 -4.86
C GLY A 61 18.49 -12.60 -3.53
N ILE A 62 18.10 -13.44 -2.57
CA ILE A 62 18.63 -13.40 -1.21
C ILE A 62 19.21 -14.77 -0.85
N THR A 63 20.43 -14.75 -0.29
CA THR A 63 21.07 -15.92 0.31
C THR A 63 21.33 -15.67 1.80
N GLY A 64 21.20 -16.71 2.61
CA GLY A 64 21.63 -16.72 4.01
C GLY A 64 23.11 -17.07 4.19
N THR A 65 23.86 -17.26 3.11
CA THR A 65 25.26 -17.69 3.12
C THR A 65 26.19 -16.54 2.75
N SER A 66 27.28 -16.38 3.52
CA SER A 66 28.39 -15.48 3.18
C SER A 66 29.47 -16.21 2.39
N GLY A 67 30.12 -15.52 1.46
CA GLY A 67 31.21 -16.08 0.66
C GLY A 67 30.70 -16.74 -0.62
N THR A 68 31.29 -17.84 -1.06
CA THR A 68 30.94 -18.45 -2.35
C THR A 68 29.49 -18.96 -2.37
N VAL A 69 28.67 -18.41 -3.26
CA VAL A 69 27.30 -18.85 -3.50
C VAL A 69 27.15 -19.24 -4.97
N ASN A 70 26.85 -20.51 -5.20
CA ASN A 70 26.49 -20.99 -6.53
C ASN A 70 25.03 -20.67 -6.79
N VAL A 71 24.73 -20.20 -8.00
CA VAL A 71 23.42 -19.83 -8.48
C VAL A 71 23.17 -20.56 -9.80
N GLU A 72 21.95 -21.09 -9.96
CA GLU A 72 21.53 -21.75 -11.20
C GLU A 72 20.11 -21.30 -11.54
N PHE A 73 19.86 -21.02 -12.81
CA PHE A 73 18.55 -20.67 -13.35
C PHE A 73 18.10 -21.75 -14.33
N TYR A 74 16.93 -22.32 -14.06
CA TYR A 74 16.30 -23.33 -14.89
C TYR A 74 14.92 -22.88 -15.33
N TYR A 75 14.48 -23.40 -16.47
CA TYR A 75 13.09 -23.31 -16.90
C TYR A 75 12.53 -24.67 -17.29
N ASN A 76 11.21 -24.78 -17.28
CA ASN A 76 10.43 -25.86 -17.82
C ASN A 76 9.38 -25.25 -18.75
N PRO A 77 9.29 -25.71 -20.02
CA PRO A 77 8.24 -25.25 -20.94
C PRO A 77 6.81 -25.51 -20.45
N ILE A 78 6.65 -26.47 -19.53
CA ILE A 78 5.39 -26.79 -18.88
C ILE A 78 5.33 -26.06 -17.53
N PRO A 79 4.26 -25.29 -17.25
CA PRO A 79 4.06 -24.68 -15.94
C PRO A 79 4.03 -25.73 -14.82
N VAL A 80 4.59 -25.38 -13.67
CA VAL A 80 4.46 -26.17 -12.44
C VAL A 80 2.98 -26.21 -12.05
N SER A 81 2.42 -27.42 -12.02
CA SER A 81 1.02 -27.71 -11.68
C SER A 81 0.91 -28.97 -10.81
N GLY A 82 1.76 -29.04 -9.80
CA GLY A 82 2.02 -30.20 -8.94
C GLY A 82 3.47 -30.23 -8.50
N ALA A 83 3.86 -31.28 -7.78
CA ALA A 83 5.25 -31.43 -7.35
C ALA A 83 6.19 -31.48 -8.59
N PRO A 84 7.23 -30.64 -8.65
CA PRO A 84 7.99 -30.42 -9.90
C PRO A 84 8.95 -31.55 -10.26
N GLY A 85 9.05 -32.60 -9.44
CA GLY A 85 10.05 -33.66 -9.58
C GLY A 85 11.48 -33.13 -9.39
N ASN A 86 12.46 -34.00 -9.68
CA ASN A 86 13.87 -33.65 -9.68
C ASN A 86 14.16 -32.56 -10.72
N ILE A 87 14.91 -31.52 -10.34
CA ILE A 87 15.28 -30.41 -11.23
C ILE A 87 16.38 -30.87 -12.19
N ASN A 88 15.96 -31.58 -13.24
CA ASN A 88 16.83 -32.12 -14.29
C ASN A 88 16.06 -32.34 -15.59
N ALA A 89 16.81 -32.65 -16.65
CA ALA A 89 16.26 -32.86 -17.99
C ALA A 89 15.22 -33.99 -18.06
N ALA A 90 15.30 -35.01 -17.20
CA ALA A 90 14.35 -36.13 -17.19
C ALA A 90 12.93 -35.69 -16.80
N ASN A 91 12.80 -34.61 -16.01
CA ASN A 91 11.51 -34.00 -15.67
C ASN A 91 11.23 -32.71 -16.46
N GLY A 92 11.92 -32.51 -17.59
CA GLY A 92 11.69 -31.36 -18.48
C GLY A 92 12.33 -30.04 -18.04
N TRP A 93 13.15 -30.04 -16.98
CA TRP A 93 13.90 -28.87 -16.56
C TRP A 93 15.16 -28.70 -17.41
N VAL A 94 15.35 -27.50 -17.94
CA VAL A 94 16.50 -27.10 -18.75
C VAL A 94 17.29 -26.05 -17.99
N LEU A 95 18.58 -26.32 -17.78
CA LEU A 95 19.52 -25.35 -17.20
C LEU A 95 19.80 -24.27 -18.23
N VAL A 96 19.50 -23.02 -17.87
CA VAL A 96 19.72 -21.85 -18.73
C VAL A 96 21.08 -21.24 -18.44
N GLU A 97 21.37 -20.99 -17.17
CA GLU A 97 22.55 -20.24 -16.75
C GLU A 97 23.05 -20.70 -15.38
N THR A 98 24.36 -20.61 -15.19
CA THR A 98 25.04 -20.87 -13.92
C THR A 98 25.94 -19.72 -13.57
N ASN A 99 25.99 -19.35 -12.29
CA ASN A 99 26.89 -18.31 -11.82
C ASN A 99 27.45 -18.63 -10.43
N THR A 100 28.55 -18.00 -10.09
CA THR A 100 29.11 -18.02 -8.73
C THR A 100 29.32 -16.58 -8.27
N ILE A 101 28.63 -16.19 -7.20
CA ILE A 101 28.73 -14.85 -6.63
C ILE A 101 29.45 -14.89 -5.28
N THR A 102 29.94 -13.72 -4.85
CA THR A 102 30.32 -13.50 -3.46
C THR A 102 29.08 -13.08 -2.68
N GLY A 103 28.42 -14.05 -2.06
CA GLY A 103 27.21 -13.88 -1.27
C GLY A 103 27.43 -13.04 -0.03
N ILE A 104 26.49 -12.14 0.20
CA ILE A 104 26.28 -11.39 1.43
C ILE A 104 25.12 -12.08 2.16
N ALA A 105 25.39 -12.69 3.31
CA ALA A 105 24.34 -13.36 4.08
C ALA A 105 23.27 -12.36 4.56
N ASN A 106 22.02 -12.69 4.29
CA ASN A 106 20.87 -11.91 4.72
C ASN A 106 19.73 -12.83 5.15
N THR A 107 19.47 -12.87 6.46
CA THR A 107 18.43 -13.72 7.07
C THR A 107 17.26 -12.92 7.62
N THR A 108 17.30 -11.58 7.55
CA THR A 108 16.37 -10.68 8.25
C THR A 108 15.65 -9.70 7.34
N THR A 109 16.30 -9.18 6.30
CA THR A 109 15.72 -8.15 5.41
C THR A 109 15.36 -8.74 4.05
N THR A 110 14.66 -7.97 3.22
CA THR A 110 14.31 -8.33 1.84
C THR A 110 15.22 -7.68 0.81
N THR A 111 16.34 -7.07 1.23
CA THR A 111 17.34 -6.51 0.32
C THR A 111 18.02 -7.61 -0.50
N THR A 112 17.87 -7.52 -1.82
CA THR A 112 18.41 -8.45 -2.80
C THR A 112 19.87 -8.15 -3.13
N GLN A 113 20.55 -9.13 -3.71
CA GLN A 113 21.85 -8.98 -4.36
C GLN A 113 21.82 -9.63 -5.74
N PRO A 114 22.63 -9.15 -6.70
CA PRO A 114 22.69 -9.74 -8.04
C PRO A 114 23.06 -11.23 -7.99
N PHE A 115 22.25 -12.05 -8.63
CA PHE A 115 22.44 -13.49 -8.75
C PHE A 115 22.98 -13.84 -10.14
N ILE A 116 22.35 -13.31 -11.19
CA ILE A 116 22.78 -13.45 -12.59
C ILE A 116 22.51 -12.12 -13.30
N SER A 117 23.46 -11.66 -14.12
CA SER A 117 23.32 -10.42 -14.88
C SER A 117 23.71 -10.58 -16.34
N GLY A 118 23.02 -9.86 -17.22
CA GLY A 118 23.26 -9.86 -18.66
C GLY A 118 22.88 -11.14 -19.41
N MET A 119 21.91 -11.90 -18.90
CA MET A 119 21.40 -13.08 -19.60
C MET A 119 20.46 -12.69 -20.75
N ASN A 120 20.23 -13.62 -21.69
CA ASN A 120 19.36 -13.40 -22.84
C ASN A 120 18.28 -14.49 -22.94
N PHE A 121 17.53 -14.71 -21.86
CA PHE A 121 16.52 -15.77 -21.82
C PHE A 121 15.14 -15.26 -22.27
N ILE A 122 14.61 -15.83 -23.36
CA ILE A 122 13.34 -15.40 -23.94
C ILE A 122 12.16 -16.18 -23.37
N ILE A 123 11.11 -15.45 -22.98
CA ILE A 123 9.78 -16.00 -22.71
C ILE A 123 8.86 -15.57 -23.85
N PRO A 124 8.37 -16.52 -24.68
CA PRO A 124 7.52 -16.18 -25.80
C PRO A 124 6.22 -15.48 -25.38
N ALA A 125 5.60 -14.75 -26.32
CA ALA A 125 4.28 -14.16 -26.14
C ALA A 125 3.25 -15.18 -25.64
N ASN A 126 2.34 -14.74 -24.77
CA ASN A 126 1.22 -15.55 -24.24
C ASN A 126 1.62 -16.93 -23.68
N THR A 127 2.84 -17.05 -23.14
CA THR A 127 3.42 -18.31 -22.68
C THR A 127 3.64 -18.27 -21.17
N THR A 128 3.46 -19.42 -20.51
CA THR A 128 3.80 -19.61 -19.10
C THR A 128 4.86 -20.69 -18.99
N TYR A 129 5.97 -20.40 -18.32
CA TYR A 129 7.02 -21.36 -18.01
C TYR A 129 7.06 -21.64 -16.51
N GLY A 130 7.39 -22.89 -16.17
CA GLY A 130 7.89 -23.23 -14.85
C GLY A 130 9.31 -22.70 -14.72
N ILE A 131 9.59 -21.98 -13.64
CA ILE A 131 10.90 -21.42 -13.32
C ILE A 131 11.43 -22.11 -12.08
N ALA A 132 12.73 -22.39 -12.04
CA ALA A 132 13.44 -22.82 -10.85
C ALA A 132 14.72 -22.00 -10.69
N ILE A 133 14.84 -21.30 -9.57
CA ILE A 133 16.04 -20.55 -9.20
C ILE A 133 16.67 -21.24 -8.00
N PHE A 134 17.91 -21.67 -8.15
CA PHE A 134 18.72 -22.19 -7.07
C PHE A 134 19.79 -21.18 -6.69
N ALA A 135 20.02 -21.03 -5.38
CA ALA A 135 21.22 -20.44 -4.85
C ALA A 135 21.64 -21.17 -3.57
N THR A 136 22.94 -21.28 -3.34
CA THR A 136 23.47 -21.82 -2.08
C THR A 136 22.99 -20.95 -0.92
N GLY A 137 22.16 -21.50 -0.03
CA GLY A 137 21.55 -20.76 1.08
C GLY A 137 20.39 -19.85 0.68
N GLN A 138 19.77 -20.06 -0.49
CA GLN A 138 18.65 -19.23 -0.95
C GLN A 138 17.54 -19.09 0.09
N ARG A 139 17.06 -17.86 0.25
CA ARG A 139 15.95 -17.52 1.13
C ARG A 139 14.63 -17.53 0.38
N TYR A 140 13.57 -17.91 1.07
CA TYR A 140 12.20 -17.92 0.55
C TYR A 140 11.20 -17.67 1.68
N PHE A 141 9.93 -17.47 1.31
CA PHE A 141 8.81 -17.20 2.20
C PHE A 141 7.85 -18.41 2.29
N THR A 142 7.26 -18.63 3.47
CA THR A 142 6.13 -19.57 3.61
C THR A 142 4.86 -18.86 3.20
N LEU A 143 4.29 -19.25 2.07
CA LEU A 143 3.02 -18.69 1.63
C LEU A 143 1.86 -19.25 2.47
N PRO A 144 0.82 -18.44 2.75
CA PRO A 144 -0.47 -18.96 3.13
C PRO A 144 -1.05 -19.89 2.04
N PRO A 145 -1.99 -20.79 2.38
CA PRO A 145 -2.74 -21.55 1.38
C PRO A 145 -3.43 -20.62 0.36
N GLY A 146 -3.53 -21.08 -0.89
CA GLY A 146 -4.06 -20.34 -2.03
C GLY A 146 -3.00 -20.01 -3.08
N SER A 147 -3.36 -19.13 -4.02
CA SER A 147 -2.47 -18.61 -5.06
C SER A 147 -2.18 -17.12 -4.86
N THR A 148 -1.01 -16.69 -5.29
CA THR A 148 -0.56 -15.31 -5.27
C THR A 148 0.01 -14.96 -6.64
N THR A 149 -0.42 -13.82 -7.18
CA THR A 149 0.07 -13.27 -8.45
C THR A 149 0.72 -11.93 -8.18
N ILE A 150 1.98 -11.79 -8.58
CA ILE A 150 2.69 -10.51 -8.62
C ILE A 150 2.84 -10.15 -10.10
N ALA A 151 2.31 -9.00 -10.50
CA ALA A 151 2.21 -8.60 -11.90
C ALA A 151 2.91 -7.27 -12.15
N ALA A 152 3.65 -7.17 -13.24
CA ALA A 152 4.19 -5.92 -13.77
C ALA A 152 4.29 -6.02 -15.30
N ASP A 153 3.76 -5.02 -16.01
CA ASP A 153 3.91 -4.86 -17.48
C ASP A 153 3.62 -6.10 -18.32
N GLY A 154 2.49 -6.77 -18.01
CA GLY A 154 2.07 -7.98 -18.71
C GLY A 154 2.89 -9.23 -18.38
N ILE A 155 3.72 -9.18 -17.34
CA ILE A 155 4.41 -10.34 -16.77
C ILE A 155 3.82 -10.67 -15.40
N ASN A 156 3.45 -11.93 -15.20
CA ASN A 156 2.94 -12.43 -13.93
C ASN A 156 3.91 -13.46 -13.34
N MET A 157 4.33 -13.26 -12.10
CA MET A 157 4.89 -14.30 -11.25
C MET A 157 3.76 -14.94 -10.45
N LEU A 158 3.55 -16.24 -10.65
CA LEU A 158 2.50 -17.01 -10.01
C LEU A 158 3.15 -17.97 -9.00
N ALA A 159 2.71 -17.88 -7.75
CA ALA A 159 3.10 -18.78 -6.67
C ALA A 159 1.87 -19.24 -5.88
N GLY A 160 2.02 -20.28 -5.07
CA GLY A 160 0.92 -20.86 -4.29
C GLY A 160 0.85 -22.37 -4.32
N ASP A 161 -0.30 -22.88 -3.88
CA ASP A 161 -0.60 -24.31 -3.80
C ASP A 161 -0.48 -24.97 -5.17
N ASN A 162 0.26 -26.08 -5.23
CA ASN A 162 0.56 -26.82 -6.46
C ASN A 162 1.31 -26.02 -7.55
N ILE A 163 1.70 -24.76 -7.29
CA ILE A 163 2.36 -23.89 -8.27
C ILE A 163 3.82 -23.63 -7.88
N SER A 164 4.12 -23.57 -6.58
CA SER A 164 5.43 -23.16 -6.09
C SER A 164 5.95 -24.07 -4.98
N TYR A 165 7.23 -24.43 -5.10
CA TYR A 165 7.91 -25.35 -4.20
C TYR A 165 9.28 -24.80 -3.81
N ALA A 166 9.80 -25.18 -2.64
CA ALA A 166 11.19 -24.91 -2.30
C ALA A 166 11.85 -26.10 -1.59
N GLY A 167 13.18 -26.11 -1.59
CA GLY A 167 13.99 -27.14 -0.95
C GLY A 167 14.92 -27.86 -1.91
N GLY A 168 15.95 -28.49 -1.35
CA GLY A 168 16.86 -29.33 -2.12
C GLY A 168 17.85 -28.53 -2.95
N VAL A 169 18.86 -29.25 -3.45
CA VAL A 169 19.88 -28.74 -4.35
C VAL A 169 19.72 -29.53 -5.66
N PRO A 170 19.66 -28.88 -6.84
CA PRO A 170 19.54 -29.59 -8.10
C PRO A 170 20.62 -30.69 -8.20
N PRO A 171 20.25 -31.90 -8.66
CA PRO A 171 18.99 -32.26 -9.30
C PRO A 171 17.88 -32.70 -8.33
N ALA A 172 18.04 -32.60 -7.01
CA ALA A 172 17.01 -33.02 -6.06
C ALA A 172 15.72 -32.19 -6.22
N ALA A 173 14.58 -32.85 -6.00
CA ALA A 173 13.27 -32.21 -6.09
C ALA A 173 13.01 -31.28 -4.89
N PRO A 174 12.52 -30.04 -5.09
CA PRO A 174 11.94 -29.25 -4.02
C PRO A 174 10.60 -29.85 -3.59
N THR A 175 10.40 -30.02 -2.28
CA THR A 175 9.24 -30.72 -1.72
C THR A 175 8.38 -29.86 -0.80
N ASN A 176 8.86 -28.70 -0.35
CA ASN A 176 8.09 -27.82 0.52
C ASN A 176 7.18 -26.92 -0.29
N SER A 177 5.88 -26.91 -0.01
CA SER A 177 4.88 -26.08 -0.71
C SER A 177 3.82 -25.56 0.26
N PRO A 178 3.17 -24.41 -0.01
CA PRO A 178 3.53 -23.40 -1.01
C PRO A 178 4.69 -22.52 -0.52
N ARG A 179 5.58 -22.10 -1.41
CA ARG A 179 6.76 -21.29 -1.05
C ARG A 179 6.96 -20.14 -2.04
N GLY A 180 7.14 -18.93 -1.53
CA GLY A 180 7.36 -17.73 -2.34
C GLY A 180 8.84 -17.44 -2.52
N TRP A 181 9.30 -17.28 -3.75
CA TRP A 181 10.66 -16.82 -4.02
C TRP A 181 10.83 -15.35 -3.65
N ILE A 182 11.91 -15.00 -2.95
CA ILE A 182 12.20 -13.62 -2.57
C ILE A 182 13.32 -13.10 -3.45
N GLY A 183 12.97 -12.21 -4.38
CA GLY A 183 13.92 -11.68 -5.34
C GLY A 183 13.27 -10.79 -6.39
N GLU A 184 14.08 -10.47 -7.41
CA GLU A 184 13.75 -9.56 -8.50
C GLU A 184 14.17 -10.17 -9.83
N ILE A 185 13.28 -10.07 -10.82
CA ILE A 185 13.59 -10.43 -12.21
C ILE A 185 13.47 -9.17 -13.05
N THR A 186 14.56 -8.85 -13.75
CA THR A 186 14.61 -7.75 -14.70
C THR A 186 14.32 -8.26 -16.08
N ILE A 187 13.33 -7.66 -16.73
CA ILE A 187 12.78 -8.09 -18.01
C ILE A 187 12.77 -6.90 -18.96
N ILE A 188 13.13 -7.15 -20.21
CA ILE A 188 13.00 -6.21 -21.30
C ILE A 188 12.11 -6.81 -22.40
N PRO A 189 11.37 -6.01 -23.16
CA PRO A 189 10.74 -6.47 -24.39
C PRO A 189 11.81 -6.87 -25.42
N THR A 190 11.51 -7.79 -26.34
CA THR A 190 12.46 -8.16 -27.41
C THR A 190 12.28 -7.38 -28.70
N ILE A 191 11.15 -6.69 -28.84
CA ILE A 191 10.83 -5.91 -30.02
C ILE A 191 11.18 -4.44 -29.82
N ALA A 192 11.87 -3.84 -30.79
CA ALA A 192 12.07 -2.41 -30.84
C ALA A 192 10.73 -1.70 -31.05
N CYS A 193 10.56 -0.56 -30.38
CA CYS A 193 9.39 0.25 -30.57
C CYS A 193 9.34 0.74 -32.02
N SER A 194 8.14 0.89 -32.58
CA SER A 194 7.95 1.48 -33.91
C SER A 194 6.71 2.36 -33.93
N GLY A 195 6.78 3.45 -34.70
CA GLY A 195 5.68 4.42 -34.82
C GLY A 195 5.35 5.15 -33.52
N THR A 196 4.12 5.65 -33.44
CA THR A 196 3.60 6.33 -32.25
C THR A 196 3.31 5.30 -31.15
N PRO A 197 3.89 5.44 -29.94
CA PRO A 197 3.60 4.51 -28.85
C PRO A 197 2.16 4.67 -28.34
N THR A 198 1.60 3.60 -27.79
CA THR A 198 0.39 3.66 -26.97
C THR A 198 0.75 4.28 -25.63
N PRO A 199 0.15 5.41 -25.24
CA PRO A 199 0.58 6.15 -24.05
C PRO A 199 0.15 5.52 -22.71
N GLY A 200 -0.85 4.64 -22.73
CA GLY A 200 -1.40 4.04 -21.51
C GLY A 200 -2.11 5.03 -20.59
N THR A 201 -2.34 4.57 -19.36
CA THR A 201 -3.05 5.29 -18.30
C THR A 201 -2.09 5.58 -17.15
N THR A 202 -2.00 6.85 -16.73
CA THR A 202 -1.35 7.24 -15.48
C THR A 202 -2.19 6.79 -14.29
N VAL A 203 -1.56 6.03 -13.41
CA VAL A 203 -2.11 5.57 -12.13
C VAL A 203 -1.36 6.29 -11.02
N VAL A 204 -2.08 6.67 -9.96
CA VAL A 204 -1.51 7.32 -8.78
C VAL A 204 -1.90 6.56 -7.52
N SER A 205 -0.99 6.48 -6.54
CA SER A 205 -1.27 5.82 -5.25
C SER A 205 -2.35 6.54 -4.42
N GLY A 206 -2.55 7.85 -4.65
CA GLY A 206 -3.63 8.65 -4.07
C GLY A 206 -3.86 9.97 -4.82
N THR A 207 -5.11 10.41 -4.90
CA THR A 207 -5.50 11.68 -5.56
C THR A 207 -5.41 12.90 -4.65
N THR A 208 -4.98 12.69 -3.40
CA THR A 208 -4.72 13.74 -2.41
C THR A 208 -3.42 13.42 -1.67
N ALA A 209 -2.68 14.45 -1.28
CA ALA A 209 -1.50 14.32 -0.42
C ALA A 209 -1.32 15.59 0.43
N CYS A 210 -0.74 15.45 1.62
CA CYS A 210 -0.39 16.61 2.43
C CYS A 210 0.71 17.45 1.78
N LEU A 211 0.79 18.73 2.13
CA LEU A 211 1.87 19.61 1.71
C LEU A 211 3.24 19.04 2.12
N GLY A 212 4.12 18.82 1.15
CA GLY A 212 5.41 18.16 1.32
C GLY A 212 5.35 16.63 1.33
N GLY A 213 4.16 16.04 1.27
CA GLY A 213 3.95 14.60 1.13
C GLY A 213 4.28 14.09 -0.27
N SER A 214 4.19 12.77 -0.47
CA SER A 214 4.51 12.12 -1.74
C SER A 214 3.42 11.21 -2.25
N VAL A 215 3.35 11.06 -3.58
CA VAL A 215 2.51 10.08 -4.27
C VAL A 215 3.35 9.27 -5.25
N ASP A 216 3.00 8.01 -5.45
CA ASP A 216 3.64 7.15 -6.44
C ASP A 216 2.82 7.17 -7.72
N LEU A 217 3.50 7.40 -8.84
CA LEU A 217 2.96 7.43 -10.19
C LEU A 217 3.48 6.25 -10.98
N SER A 218 2.61 5.62 -11.75
CA SER A 218 2.96 4.53 -12.67
C SER A 218 2.11 4.59 -13.94
N LEU A 219 2.49 3.81 -14.94
CA LEU A 219 1.70 3.63 -16.16
C LEU A 219 1.05 2.25 -16.19
N THR A 220 -0.08 2.14 -16.87
CA THR A 220 -0.72 0.86 -17.19
C THR A 220 -1.20 0.87 -18.64
N GLY A 221 -1.08 -0.26 -19.34
CA GLY A 221 -1.54 -0.37 -20.74
C GLY A 221 -0.79 0.49 -21.76
N SER A 222 0.40 1.00 -21.41
CA SER A 222 1.29 1.66 -22.36
C SER A 222 2.01 0.64 -23.25
N SER A 223 2.59 1.10 -24.36
CA SER A 223 3.47 0.26 -25.19
C SER A 223 4.62 -0.33 -24.37
N TYR A 224 4.94 -1.58 -24.66
CA TYR A 224 6.06 -2.31 -24.05
C TYR A 224 7.01 -2.80 -25.16
N ALA A 225 8.06 -2.01 -25.41
CA ALA A 225 9.04 -2.22 -26.49
C ALA A 225 10.39 -1.56 -26.16
N THR A 226 11.50 -2.04 -26.74
CA THR A 226 12.84 -1.44 -26.53
C THR A 226 12.96 -0.11 -27.28
N GLY A 227 13.82 0.78 -26.81
CA GLY A 227 13.95 2.13 -27.37
C GLY A 227 12.80 3.10 -27.03
N LEU A 228 11.85 2.70 -26.17
CA LEU A 228 10.92 3.64 -25.54
C LEU A 228 11.64 4.51 -24.52
N SER A 229 11.35 5.80 -24.52
CA SER A 229 11.77 6.72 -23.45
C SER A 229 10.55 7.32 -22.77
N PHE A 230 10.65 7.49 -21.46
CA PHE A 230 9.60 8.03 -20.61
C PHE A 230 10.04 9.39 -20.07
N GLN A 231 9.08 10.29 -19.90
CA GLN A 231 9.30 11.57 -19.28
C GLN A 231 8.03 12.00 -18.55
N TRP A 232 8.04 11.95 -17.23
CA TRP A 232 6.95 12.48 -16.43
C TRP A 232 6.89 14.01 -16.55
N GLN A 233 5.68 14.54 -16.68
CA GLN A 233 5.38 15.95 -16.80
C GLN A 233 4.41 16.37 -15.71
N SER A 234 4.57 17.61 -15.25
CA SER A 234 3.66 18.27 -14.33
C SER A 234 2.98 19.47 -14.99
N SER A 235 1.79 19.82 -14.49
CA SER A 235 1.06 21.00 -14.91
C SER A 235 0.22 21.57 -13.75
N ALA A 236 0.16 22.89 -13.64
CA ALA A 236 -0.72 23.56 -12.67
C ALA A 236 -2.19 23.66 -13.15
N ASN A 237 -2.44 23.48 -14.46
CA ASN A 237 -3.76 23.73 -15.07
C ASN A 237 -4.25 22.60 -15.98
N GLY A 238 -3.48 21.51 -16.10
CA GLY A 238 -3.77 20.38 -17.00
C GLY A 238 -3.58 20.68 -18.49
N ILE A 239 -3.14 21.88 -18.85
CA ILE A 239 -3.02 22.35 -20.24
C ILE A 239 -1.55 22.60 -20.61
N SER A 240 -0.81 23.33 -19.78
CA SER A 240 0.59 23.67 -20.00
C SER A 240 1.49 22.75 -19.18
N TRP A 241 2.33 21.98 -19.86
CA TRP A 241 3.09 20.89 -19.26
C TRP A 241 4.58 21.19 -19.21
N THR A 242 5.23 20.84 -18.10
CA THR A 242 6.67 20.96 -17.91
C THR A 242 7.26 19.61 -17.54
N ASN A 243 8.40 19.25 -18.14
CA ASN A 243 9.12 18.03 -17.80
C ASN A 243 9.62 18.09 -16.36
N ILE A 244 9.39 17.02 -15.60
CA ILE A 244 9.98 16.85 -14.28
C ILE A 244 11.40 16.30 -14.49
N PRO A 245 12.46 17.04 -14.12
CA PRO A 245 13.84 16.60 -14.37
C PRO A 245 14.08 15.21 -13.78
N THR A 246 14.82 14.36 -14.49
CA THR A 246 15.21 12.98 -14.08
C THR A 246 14.08 11.95 -13.92
N ALA A 247 12.82 12.37 -14.04
CA ALA A 247 11.68 11.46 -13.96
C ALA A 247 11.46 10.70 -15.29
N THR A 248 12.43 9.84 -15.63
CA THR A 248 12.52 9.15 -16.93
C THR A 248 12.26 7.65 -16.85
N SER A 249 11.66 7.21 -15.75
CA SER A 249 11.33 5.81 -15.49
C SER A 249 9.82 5.59 -15.61
N PHE A 250 9.44 4.32 -15.76
CA PHE A 250 8.04 3.91 -15.82
C PHE A 250 7.26 4.28 -14.55
N ASN A 251 7.92 4.17 -13.39
CA ASN A 251 7.41 4.60 -12.09
C ASN A 251 8.13 5.87 -11.63
N PHE A 252 7.44 6.73 -10.89
CA PHE A 252 8.00 7.95 -10.34
C PHE A 252 7.30 8.34 -9.02
N THR A 253 8.07 8.62 -7.98
CA THR A 253 7.54 9.17 -6.72
C THR A 253 7.63 10.70 -6.76
N ALA A 254 6.48 11.36 -6.76
CA ALA A 254 6.38 12.82 -6.80
C ALA A 254 6.17 13.40 -5.40
N THR A 255 6.90 14.46 -5.05
CA THR A 255 6.62 15.28 -3.87
C THR A 255 5.61 16.37 -4.23
N ILE A 256 4.60 16.56 -3.39
CA ILE A 256 3.47 17.46 -3.63
C ILE A 256 3.65 18.75 -2.84
N SER A 257 3.64 19.89 -3.54
CA SER A 257 3.78 21.23 -2.95
C SER A 257 2.61 22.18 -3.27
N SER A 258 1.79 21.82 -4.25
CA SER A 258 0.57 22.49 -4.66
C SER A 258 -0.25 21.52 -5.52
N ASP A 259 -1.54 21.83 -5.74
CA ASP A 259 -2.38 21.06 -6.67
C ASP A 259 -1.66 20.92 -8.02
N THR A 260 -1.45 19.67 -8.44
CA THR A 260 -0.59 19.37 -9.58
C THR A 260 -1.19 18.25 -10.43
N TYR A 261 -1.30 18.50 -11.72
CA TYR A 261 -1.60 17.48 -12.71
C TYR A 261 -0.32 16.75 -13.12
N PHE A 262 -0.41 15.42 -13.25
CA PHE A 262 0.67 14.58 -13.75
C PHE A 262 0.24 13.80 -14.98
N ARG A 263 1.17 13.62 -15.92
CA ARG A 263 1.07 12.69 -17.05
C ARG A 263 2.46 12.22 -17.43
N CYS A 264 2.57 11.16 -18.22
CA CYS A 264 3.83 10.72 -18.79
C CYS A 264 3.84 10.92 -20.31
N GLU A 265 4.90 11.49 -20.83
CA GLU A 265 5.24 11.45 -22.24
C GLU A 265 6.02 10.16 -22.53
N ILE A 266 5.55 9.39 -23.50
CA ILE A 266 6.22 8.19 -23.99
C ILE A 266 6.67 8.47 -25.41
N THR A 267 7.96 8.29 -25.68
CA THR A 267 8.56 8.55 -27.00
C THR A 267 9.16 7.29 -27.57
N CYS A 268 8.82 7.00 -28.83
CA CYS A 268 9.47 5.99 -29.65
C CYS A 268 10.05 6.63 -30.90
N SER A 269 11.34 6.47 -31.18
CA SER A 269 11.97 6.92 -32.43
C SER A 269 11.62 8.38 -32.82
N GLY A 270 11.54 9.26 -31.82
CA GLY A 270 11.19 10.68 -32.01
C GLY A 270 9.69 11.00 -32.12
N THR A 271 8.82 10.00 -32.04
CA THR A 271 7.36 10.20 -32.00
C THR A 271 6.84 10.01 -30.58
N SER A 272 6.15 11.03 -30.05
CA SER A 272 5.63 11.05 -28.69
C SER A 272 4.12 10.80 -28.62
N ALA A 273 3.68 10.14 -27.56
CA ALA A 273 2.29 10.12 -27.11
C ALA A 273 2.23 10.42 -25.61
N TYR A 274 1.08 10.88 -25.11
CA TYR A 274 0.90 11.31 -23.72
C TYR A 274 -0.19 10.50 -23.04
N SER A 275 0.07 10.03 -21.82
CA SER A 275 -0.95 9.36 -21.01
C SER A 275 -2.07 10.33 -20.61
N ASN A 276 -3.16 9.80 -20.05
CA ASN A 276 -4.16 10.67 -19.42
C ASN A 276 -3.51 11.48 -18.28
N SER A 277 -4.05 12.67 -18.03
CA SER A 277 -3.67 13.46 -16.87
C SER A 277 -4.45 13.03 -15.63
N VAL A 278 -3.79 13.02 -14.48
CA VAL A 278 -4.41 12.90 -13.15
C VAL A 278 -4.11 14.13 -12.32
N LEU A 279 -5.11 14.68 -11.61
CA LEU A 279 -4.92 15.75 -10.63
C LEU A 279 -4.64 15.14 -9.25
N VAL A 280 -3.59 15.61 -8.60
CA VAL A 280 -3.31 15.36 -7.19
C VAL A 280 -3.54 16.66 -6.43
N ASN A 281 -4.50 16.66 -5.50
CA ASN A 281 -4.79 17.83 -4.67
C ASN A 281 -3.89 17.85 -3.43
N THR A 282 -3.43 19.04 -3.07
CA THR A 282 -2.61 19.27 -1.89
C THR A 282 -3.50 19.65 -0.72
N LEU A 283 -3.40 18.87 0.35
CA LEU A 283 -4.01 19.19 1.63
C LEU A 283 -3.00 19.93 2.50
N THR A 284 -3.45 20.96 3.19
CA THR A 284 -2.62 21.72 4.14
C THR A 284 -3.02 21.39 5.57
N THR A 285 -2.13 21.70 6.53
CA THR A 285 -2.49 21.64 7.95
C THR A 285 -3.69 22.54 8.22
N ILE A 286 -4.63 22.06 9.02
CA ILE A 286 -5.80 22.86 9.40
C ILE A 286 -5.34 23.93 10.39
N SER A 287 -5.59 25.19 10.06
CA SER A 287 -5.29 26.30 10.96
C SER A 287 -6.23 26.27 12.16
N GLY A 288 -5.78 26.77 13.32
CA GLY A 288 -6.66 26.88 14.48
C GLY A 288 -7.88 27.75 14.17
N GLY A 289 -9.07 27.32 14.56
CA GLY A 289 -10.31 28.02 14.23
C GLY A 289 -11.57 27.16 14.36
N THR A 290 -12.67 27.71 13.88
CA THR A 290 -13.96 27.02 13.81
C THR A 290 -14.37 26.86 12.36
N TYR A 291 -14.75 25.64 12.01
CA TYR A 291 -15.16 25.19 10.69
C TYR A 291 -16.53 24.52 10.78
N THR A 292 -17.16 24.28 9.64
CA THR A 292 -18.46 23.63 9.53
C THR A 292 -18.41 22.36 8.69
N ILE A 293 -19.15 21.34 9.12
CA ILE A 293 -19.35 20.09 8.37
C ILE A 293 -20.78 20.08 7.82
N GLY A 294 -20.93 19.81 6.53
CA GLY A 294 -22.22 19.70 5.83
C GLY A 294 -22.09 20.13 4.38
N THR A 295 -23.07 19.80 3.53
CA THR A 295 -23.02 20.04 2.08
C THR A 295 -22.71 21.50 1.70
N SER A 296 -23.07 22.46 2.56
CA SER A 296 -22.80 23.90 2.40
C SER A 296 -21.75 24.46 3.38
N GLY A 297 -21.06 23.58 4.10
CA GLY A 297 -20.04 23.94 5.10
C GLY A 297 -18.65 24.08 4.49
N ASP A 298 -17.68 24.37 5.35
CA ASP A 298 -16.25 24.41 4.98
C ASP A 298 -15.75 23.04 4.52
N TYR A 299 -16.31 21.97 5.11
CA TYR A 299 -16.12 20.58 4.70
C TYR A 299 -17.46 19.96 4.33
N PRO A 300 -17.58 19.33 3.15
CA PRO A 300 -18.86 18.78 2.68
C PRO A 300 -19.40 17.65 3.57
N ASP A 301 -18.52 16.92 4.27
CA ASP A 301 -18.82 15.68 4.99
C ASP A 301 -17.73 15.38 6.05
N PHE A 302 -17.90 14.31 6.85
CA PHE A 302 -16.90 13.94 7.86
C PHE A 302 -15.66 13.28 7.26
N ALA A 303 -15.80 12.55 6.16
CA ALA A 303 -14.69 11.89 5.46
C ALA A 303 -13.65 12.91 4.97
N SER A 304 -14.09 14.06 4.44
CA SER A 304 -13.20 15.15 4.04
C SER A 304 -12.46 15.79 5.22
N VAL A 305 -13.10 15.90 6.39
CA VAL A 305 -12.42 16.31 7.63
C VAL A 305 -11.39 15.28 8.06
N ALA A 306 -11.73 13.99 8.10
CA ALA A 306 -10.81 12.93 8.46
C ALA A 306 -9.56 12.90 7.55
N ASN A 307 -9.75 13.12 6.25
CA ASN A 307 -8.66 13.24 5.29
C ASN A 307 -7.77 14.47 5.56
N ALA A 308 -8.37 15.63 5.84
CA ALA A 308 -7.61 16.83 6.17
C ALA A 308 -6.84 16.69 7.49
N LEU A 309 -7.41 16.03 8.50
CA LEU A 309 -6.76 15.77 9.78
C LEU A 309 -5.52 14.87 9.66
N ASN A 310 -5.42 14.02 8.63
CA ASN A 310 -4.18 13.27 8.36
C ASN A 310 -2.98 14.20 8.06
N CYS A 311 -3.24 15.44 7.62
CA CYS A 311 -2.21 16.45 7.42
C CYS A 311 -1.93 17.29 8.67
N GLY A 312 -2.69 17.08 9.74
CA GLY A 312 -2.49 17.70 11.04
C GLY A 312 -3.16 19.06 11.20
N ILE A 313 -2.97 19.61 12.38
CA ILE A 313 -3.50 20.91 12.82
C ILE A 313 -2.37 21.79 13.36
N ASN A 314 -2.51 23.11 13.24
CA ASN A 314 -1.55 24.08 13.79
C ASN A 314 -2.18 25.03 14.82
N GLY A 315 -3.22 24.55 15.50
CA GLY A 315 -3.97 25.26 16.53
C GLY A 315 -5.21 24.43 16.92
N PRO A 316 -5.95 24.81 17.96
CA PRO A 316 -7.20 24.12 18.31
C PRO A 316 -8.23 24.30 17.20
N VAL A 317 -8.89 23.21 16.81
CA VAL A 317 -9.91 23.21 15.74
C VAL A 317 -11.25 22.72 16.29
N THR A 318 -12.32 23.41 15.91
CA THR A 318 -13.70 23.00 16.19
C THR A 318 -14.47 22.87 14.89
N PHE A 319 -15.08 21.71 14.67
CA PHE A 319 -15.98 21.41 13.57
C PHE A 319 -17.42 21.42 14.08
N ASN A 320 -18.16 22.47 13.77
CA ASN A 320 -19.58 22.59 14.04
C ASN A 320 -20.39 21.86 12.96
N VAL A 321 -21.21 20.90 13.35
CA VAL A 321 -21.94 20.06 12.39
C VAL A 321 -23.27 20.74 12.03
N LEU A 322 -23.46 21.01 10.74
CA LEU A 322 -24.72 21.54 10.23
C LEU A 322 -25.81 20.46 10.33
N PRO A 323 -27.10 20.83 10.50
CA PRO A 323 -28.22 19.87 10.50
C PRO A 323 -28.16 18.92 9.30
N GLY A 324 -28.29 17.62 9.55
CA GLY A 324 -28.19 16.61 8.50
C GLY A 324 -28.04 15.18 9.03
N VAL A 325 -28.22 14.23 8.10
CA VAL A 325 -27.91 12.81 8.29
C VAL A 325 -26.72 12.47 7.40
N TYR A 326 -25.63 12.07 8.04
CA TYR A 326 -24.35 11.77 7.42
C TYR A 326 -24.17 10.26 7.38
N ASN A 327 -24.37 9.65 6.21
CA ASN A 327 -24.25 8.20 6.04
C ASN A 327 -22.80 7.83 5.70
N GLU A 328 -21.95 7.79 6.71
CA GLU A 328 -20.50 7.72 6.58
C GLU A 328 -19.87 6.79 7.63
N GLN A 329 -18.81 6.09 7.22
CA GLN A 329 -17.92 5.37 8.12
C GLN A 329 -16.62 6.15 8.26
N ILE A 330 -16.26 6.51 9.49
CA ILE A 330 -15.22 7.51 9.75
C ILE A 330 -14.09 6.86 10.54
N ILE A 331 -12.84 7.05 10.08
CA ILE A 331 -11.63 6.72 10.84
C ILE A 331 -10.86 8.02 11.09
N ILE A 332 -10.59 8.32 12.36
CA ILE A 332 -9.69 9.40 12.78
C ILE A 332 -8.43 8.73 13.30
N ASN A 333 -7.30 8.99 12.65
CA ASN A 333 -5.98 8.51 13.08
C ASN A 333 -5.36 9.45 14.11
N ASP A 334 -4.13 9.17 14.55
CA ASP A 334 -3.31 10.17 15.24
C ASP A 334 -3.20 11.43 14.39
N VAL A 335 -3.45 12.60 15.00
CA VAL A 335 -3.54 13.88 14.30
C VAL A 335 -2.26 14.66 14.56
N PRO A 336 -1.39 14.87 13.55
CA PRO A 336 -0.17 15.63 13.74
C PRO A 336 -0.45 17.04 14.27
N GLY A 337 0.28 17.46 15.30
CA GLY A 337 0.09 18.77 15.94
C GLY A 337 -1.03 18.84 16.99
N ALA A 338 -1.82 17.77 17.17
CA ALA A 338 -2.77 17.67 18.27
C ALA A 338 -2.06 17.59 19.62
N SER A 339 -2.60 18.29 20.62
CA SER A 339 -2.06 18.37 21.97
C SER A 339 -3.14 18.79 22.96
N ALA A 340 -2.82 18.82 24.26
CA ALA A 340 -3.72 19.35 25.28
C ALA A 340 -4.13 20.83 25.04
N THR A 341 -3.39 21.59 24.22
CA THR A 341 -3.76 22.95 23.80
C THR A 341 -4.43 22.96 22.43
N ASN A 342 -3.97 22.14 21.49
CA ASN A 342 -4.51 22.04 20.14
C ASN A 342 -5.40 20.80 20.06
N THR A 343 -6.65 20.92 20.46
CA THR A 343 -7.60 19.81 20.41
C THR A 343 -8.34 19.78 19.06
N VAL A 344 -8.88 18.61 18.72
CA VAL A 344 -9.82 18.42 17.62
C VAL A 344 -11.21 18.23 18.20
N THR A 345 -12.12 19.17 17.99
CA THR A 345 -13.49 19.11 18.52
C THR A 345 -14.51 18.94 17.41
N PHE A 346 -15.37 17.93 17.50
CA PHE A 346 -16.58 17.78 16.71
C PHE A 346 -17.78 18.13 17.60
N ASP A 347 -18.50 19.18 17.25
CA ASP A 347 -19.65 19.68 18.01
C ASP A 347 -20.90 19.63 17.14
N GLY A 348 -21.81 18.71 17.47
CA GLY A 348 -23.10 18.64 16.80
C GLY A 348 -24.03 19.80 17.15
N ILE A 349 -23.71 20.59 18.20
CA ILE A 349 -24.51 21.67 18.79
C ILE A 349 -25.84 21.19 19.39
N ASP A 350 -26.61 20.39 18.66
CA ASP A 350 -27.86 19.79 19.10
C ASP A 350 -28.08 18.41 18.44
N ILE A 351 -28.09 17.38 19.30
CA ILE A 351 -28.16 15.95 18.96
C ILE A 351 -29.37 15.57 18.10
N THR A 352 -30.46 16.34 18.14
CA THR A 352 -31.76 15.94 17.57
C THR A 352 -31.81 16.05 16.04
N THR A 353 -30.93 16.84 15.44
CA THR A 353 -30.93 17.08 13.98
C THR A 353 -29.59 16.82 13.30
N ARG A 354 -28.57 16.32 14.04
CA ARG A 354 -27.25 15.97 13.50
C ARG A 354 -26.94 14.52 13.83
N LYS A 355 -26.98 13.68 12.80
CA LYS A 355 -26.81 12.24 12.95
C LYS A 355 -25.73 11.72 12.02
N ILE A 356 -24.76 11.00 12.56
CA ILE A 356 -23.84 10.16 11.79
C ILE A 356 -24.38 8.73 11.86
N THR A 357 -24.50 8.08 10.71
CA THR A 357 -25.03 6.72 10.62
C THR A 357 -24.22 5.90 9.64
N PHE A 358 -24.11 4.59 9.91
CA PHE A 358 -23.53 3.68 8.93
C PHE A 358 -24.08 2.27 9.07
N ASN A 359 -24.27 1.60 7.93
CA ASN A 359 -24.55 0.17 7.89
C ASN A 359 -23.24 -0.59 7.62
N SER A 360 -22.55 -0.99 8.68
CA SER A 360 -21.30 -1.75 8.56
C SER A 360 -21.51 -3.09 7.84
N THR A 361 -20.69 -3.36 6.81
CA THR A 361 -20.82 -4.55 5.95
C THR A 361 -19.72 -5.58 6.18
N THR A 362 -18.59 -5.21 6.78
CA THR A 362 -17.46 -6.12 7.02
C THR A 362 -17.23 -6.31 8.52
N SER A 363 -16.63 -7.45 8.87
CA SER A 363 -16.33 -7.76 10.27
C SER A 363 -15.16 -6.94 10.81
N ALA A 364 -14.19 -6.57 9.98
CA ALA A 364 -13.04 -5.76 10.37
C ALA A 364 -13.38 -4.26 10.41
N ASP A 365 -14.33 -3.77 9.61
CA ASP A 365 -14.79 -2.37 9.62
C ASP A 365 -16.25 -2.31 10.07
N ARG A 366 -16.44 -2.71 11.33
CA ARG A 366 -17.76 -2.72 11.98
C ARG A 366 -18.14 -1.42 12.66
N HIS A 367 -17.38 -0.36 12.48
CA HIS A 367 -17.54 0.89 13.22
C HIS A 367 -18.44 1.89 12.49
N THR A 368 -19.10 2.80 13.20
CA THR A 368 -19.54 4.08 12.59
C THR A 368 -18.39 5.08 12.67
N ILE A 369 -17.82 5.26 13.87
CA ILE A 369 -16.61 6.07 14.09
C ILE A 369 -15.53 5.19 14.72
N ARG A 370 -14.32 5.24 14.17
CA ARG A 370 -13.12 4.64 14.75
C ARG A 370 -12.09 5.70 15.04
N LEU A 371 -11.60 5.71 16.28
CA LEU A 371 -10.40 6.42 16.69
C LEU A 371 -9.26 5.41 16.70
N ASN A 372 -8.23 5.68 15.89
CA ASN A 372 -7.13 4.76 15.62
C ASN A 372 -5.81 5.41 16.01
N GLY A 373 -5.41 5.24 17.27
CA GLY A 373 -4.28 5.97 17.85
C GLY A 373 -4.51 7.47 17.99
N ALA A 374 -5.75 7.95 17.77
CA ALA A 374 -6.11 9.35 17.84
C ALA A 374 -5.90 9.93 19.25
N LYS A 375 -5.51 11.20 19.33
CA LYS A 375 -5.30 11.90 20.59
C LYS A 375 -5.92 13.26 20.62
N PHE A 376 -6.33 13.72 21.81
CA PHE A 376 -6.88 15.06 22.04
C PHE A 376 -8.14 15.36 21.20
N VAL A 377 -8.98 14.35 21.01
CA VAL A 377 -10.24 14.45 20.24
C VAL A 377 -11.43 14.60 21.19
N ARG A 378 -12.36 15.47 20.82
CA ARG A 378 -13.62 15.72 21.52
C ARG A 378 -14.77 15.48 20.56
N ILE A 379 -15.72 14.63 20.93
CA ILE A 379 -16.94 14.39 20.16
C ILE A 379 -18.11 14.67 21.06
N LYS A 380 -18.93 15.65 20.70
CA LYS A 380 -20.05 16.06 21.53
C LYS A 380 -21.29 16.48 20.77
N ASN A 381 -22.43 16.39 21.44
CA ASN A 381 -23.73 16.84 20.94
C ASN A 381 -24.15 16.19 19.61
N LEU A 382 -23.75 14.93 19.35
CA LEU A 382 -24.13 14.19 18.14
C LEU A 382 -24.98 12.96 18.42
N THR A 383 -25.87 12.61 17.48
CA THR A 383 -26.38 11.25 17.37
C THR A 383 -25.42 10.44 16.49
N ILE A 384 -24.95 9.29 16.97
CA ILE A 384 -24.05 8.38 16.27
C ILE A 384 -24.71 7.00 16.27
N GLU A 385 -24.96 6.44 15.10
CA GLU A 385 -25.71 5.20 14.94
C GLU A 385 -24.98 4.21 14.05
N ASN A 386 -25.09 2.93 14.40
CA ASN A 386 -24.74 1.84 13.50
C ASN A 386 -25.97 0.98 13.24
N THR A 387 -26.39 0.89 11.97
CA THR A 387 -27.61 0.20 11.52
C THR A 387 -27.38 -1.24 11.10
N SER A 388 -26.14 -1.74 11.21
CA SER A 388 -25.83 -3.10 10.80
C SER A 388 -26.57 -4.14 11.63
N THR A 389 -27.08 -5.16 10.94
CA THR A 389 -27.68 -6.36 11.53
C THR A 389 -26.69 -7.51 11.64
N SER A 390 -25.39 -7.26 11.50
CA SER A 390 -24.35 -8.30 11.61
C SER A 390 -23.12 -7.86 12.39
N ASN A 391 -22.62 -6.65 12.20
CA ASN A 391 -21.43 -6.15 12.88
C ASN A 391 -21.62 -4.67 13.22
N ALA A 392 -21.67 -4.30 14.50
CA ALA A 392 -21.90 -2.91 14.87
C ALA A 392 -21.15 -2.49 16.13
N PHE A 393 -19.99 -1.88 15.97
CA PHE A 393 -19.43 -0.97 16.96
C PHE A 393 -19.85 0.44 16.57
N VAL A 394 -20.42 1.22 17.48
CA VAL A 394 -20.81 2.60 17.13
C VAL A 394 -19.56 3.48 17.18
N VAL A 395 -18.89 3.48 18.32
CA VAL A 395 -17.58 4.13 18.51
C VAL A 395 -16.54 3.08 18.88
N HIS A 396 -15.47 2.98 18.08
CA HIS A 396 -14.35 2.05 18.32
C HIS A 396 -13.05 2.82 18.59
N MET A 397 -12.35 2.50 19.68
CA MET A 397 -11.05 3.06 20.05
C MET A 397 -9.98 1.98 20.05
N THR A 398 -8.89 2.20 19.34
CA THR A 398 -7.79 1.22 19.23
C THR A 398 -6.45 1.89 19.05
N ASN A 399 -5.37 1.10 19.08
CA ASN A 399 -3.99 1.51 18.83
C ASN A 399 -3.47 2.66 19.71
N GLY A 400 -3.90 2.70 20.98
CA GLY A 400 -3.36 3.62 21.98
C GLY A 400 -3.87 5.05 21.85
N CYS A 401 -5.18 5.20 21.68
CA CYS A 401 -5.82 6.50 21.78
C CYS A 401 -5.53 7.15 23.14
N GLU A 402 -5.45 8.48 23.20
CA GLU A 402 -5.17 9.19 24.45
C GLU A 402 -5.91 10.51 24.53
N ASP A 403 -6.47 10.82 25.70
CA ASP A 403 -7.12 12.11 25.94
C ASP A 403 -8.30 12.31 24.98
N ILE A 404 -9.31 11.44 25.14
CA ILE A 404 -10.53 11.42 24.33
C ILE A 404 -11.71 11.81 25.21
N GLU A 405 -12.61 12.65 24.70
CA GLU A 405 -13.87 12.95 25.39
C GLU A 405 -15.06 12.68 24.47
N LEU A 406 -15.99 11.87 24.97
CA LEU A 406 -17.30 11.63 24.38
C LEU A 406 -18.33 12.22 25.32
N THR A 407 -18.94 13.35 24.95
CA THR A 407 -19.85 14.08 25.84
C THR A 407 -21.20 14.41 25.22
N SER A 408 -22.30 14.22 25.95
CA SER A 408 -23.64 14.64 25.50
C SER A 408 -24.06 14.07 24.14
N ASN A 409 -23.65 12.83 23.82
CA ASN A 409 -24.00 12.15 22.57
C ASN A 409 -25.14 11.13 22.78
N HIS A 410 -25.84 10.82 21.69
CA HIS A 410 -26.69 9.65 21.57
C HIS A 410 -25.97 8.57 20.76
N ILE A 411 -25.60 7.45 21.39
CA ILE A 411 -24.82 6.37 20.79
C ILE A 411 -25.73 5.15 20.64
N ILE A 412 -26.04 4.77 19.41
CA ILE A 412 -27.13 3.84 19.11
C ILE A 412 -26.63 2.65 18.30
N VAL A 413 -26.80 1.44 18.84
CA VAL A 413 -26.80 0.22 18.05
C VAL A 413 -28.24 -0.02 17.60
N ASP A 414 -28.57 0.16 16.33
CA ASP A 414 -29.98 0.11 15.90
C ASP A 414 -30.59 -1.30 15.98
N ASN A 415 -29.74 -2.34 15.89
CA ASN A 415 -30.20 -3.72 16.03
C ASN A 415 -30.60 -4.06 17.48
N GLN A 416 -31.88 -3.84 17.80
CA GLN A 416 -32.48 -4.06 19.12
C GLN A 416 -32.49 -5.54 19.57
N ALA A 417 -32.29 -6.50 18.65
CA ALA A 417 -32.24 -7.93 18.95
C ALA A 417 -30.80 -8.49 18.95
N ALA A 418 -29.79 -7.62 19.02
CA ALA A 418 -28.38 -7.96 18.99
C ALA A 418 -27.96 -8.86 20.18
N SER A 419 -27.88 -10.17 19.97
CA SER A 419 -27.41 -11.17 20.96
C SER A 419 -25.98 -11.65 20.75
N SER A 420 -25.22 -11.00 19.85
CA SER A 420 -23.85 -11.41 19.48
C SER A 420 -22.81 -10.44 20.05
N THR A 421 -21.62 -10.94 20.34
CA THR A 421 -20.45 -10.14 20.74
C THR A 421 -19.98 -9.15 19.65
N ALA A 422 -20.59 -9.22 18.46
CA ALA A 422 -20.33 -8.31 17.36
C ALA A 422 -20.95 -6.91 17.50
N TYR A 423 -21.77 -6.69 18.53
CA TYR A 423 -22.51 -5.45 18.76
C TYR A 423 -22.05 -4.73 20.02
N GLY A 424 -21.66 -3.45 19.89
CA GLY A 424 -21.16 -2.63 20.99
C GLY A 424 -21.42 -1.14 20.77
N GLY A 425 -21.88 -0.42 21.79
CA GLY A 425 -22.00 1.03 21.75
C GLY A 425 -20.63 1.71 21.69
N ILE A 426 -19.91 1.70 22.80
CA ILE A 426 -18.53 2.21 22.91
C ILE A 426 -17.59 1.03 23.17
N VAL A 427 -16.63 0.82 22.28
CA VAL A 427 -15.66 -0.28 22.39
C VAL A 427 -14.25 0.28 22.32
N ALA A 428 -13.42 -0.01 23.32
CA ALA A 428 -11.98 0.20 23.28
C ALA A 428 -11.28 -1.15 23.40
N SER A 429 -10.63 -1.63 22.34
CA SER A 429 -9.99 -2.94 22.32
C SER A 429 -8.77 -3.02 21.39
N GLY A 430 -8.01 -4.10 21.52
CA GLY A 430 -6.87 -4.41 20.66
C GLY A 430 -7.22 -5.09 19.34
N SER A 431 -8.51 -5.24 19.01
CA SER A 431 -8.96 -6.00 17.84
C SER A 431 -10.01 -5.23 17.06
N LEU A 432 -9.89 -5.24 15.74
CA LEU A 432 -10.90 -4.66 14.85
C LEU A 432 -12.23 -5.45 14.84
N ILE A 433 -12.21 -6.69 15.32
CA ILE A 433 -13.31 -7.66 15.20
C ILE A 433 -13.91 -7.99 16.58
N THR A 434 -13.09 -8.00 17.63
CA THR A 434 -13.47 -8.53 18.95
C THR A 434 -13.44 -7.44 20.02
N ALA A 435 -14.56 -7.22 20.70
CA ALA A 435 -14.70 -6.15 21.70
C ALA A 435 -13.80 -6.37 22.94
N THR A 436 -13.51 -7.62 23.28
CA THR A 436 -12.82 -8.01 24.52
C THR A 436 -11.38 -8.49 24.31
N SER A 437 -10.85 -8.39 23.10
CA SER A 437 -9.43 -8.71 22.85
C SER A 437 -8.54 -7.66 23.51
N THR A 438 -7.57 -8.14 24.28
CA THR A 438 -6.56 -7.30 24.92
C THR A 438 -5.68 -6.62 23.87
N GLY A 439 -5.25 -5.41 24.17
CA GLY A 439 -4.30 -4.66 23.35
C GLY A 439 -4.15 -3.23 23.84
N ASN A 440 -3.35 -2.46 23.11
CA ASN A 440 -3.20 -1.04 23.36
C ASN A 440 -4.43 -0.29 22.82
N SER A 441 -5.40 0.04 23.67
CA SER A 441 -6.67 0.63 23.26
C SER A 441 -6.73 2.13 23.54
N VAL A 442 -6.94 2.55 24.79
CA VAL A 442 -7.12 3.95 25.17
C VAL A 442 -6.61 4.27 26.58
N ASN A 443 -6.12 5.49 26.80
CA ASN A 443 -5.85 6.09 28.11
C ASN A 443 -6.48 7.49 28.19
N LYS A 444 -6.76 8.02 29.39
CA LYS A 444 -7.38 9.35 29.58
C LYS A 444 -8.67 9.51 28.75
N LEU A 445 -9.71 8.79 29.16
CA LEU A 445 -11.00 8.79 28.46
C LEU A 445 -12.09 9.31 29.38
N LEU A 446 -12.79 10.33 28.91
CA LEU A 446 -14.03 10.81 29.50
C LEU A 446 -15.21 10.36 28.65
N ILE A 447 -16.13 9.60 29.27
CA ILE A 447 -17.45 9.29 28.72
C ILE A 447 -18.45 9.95 29.67
N GLN A 448 -19.08 11.05 29.26
CA GLN A 448 -19.94 11.81 30.15
C GLN A 448 -21.25 12.28 29.52
N ASP A 449 -22.34 12.21 30.28
CA ASP A 449 -23.66 12.75 29.90
C ASP A 449 -24.19 12.17 28.57
N ASN A 450 -23.78 10.96 28.19
CA ASN A 450 -24.24 10.30 26.96
C ASN A 450 -25.42 9.35 27.25
N THR A 451 -26.25 9.14 26.23
CA THR A 451 -27.21 8.04 26.18
C THR A 451 -26.68 6.96 25.25
N ILE A 452 -26.53 5.73 25.74
CA ILE A 452 -26.05 4.57 25.00
C ILE A 452 -27.18 3.55 24.93
N LEU A 453 -27.65 3.26 23.72
CA LEU A 453 -28.86 2.48 23.47
C LEU A 453 -28.54 1.17 22.72
N ASN A 454 -29.08 0.08 23.24
CA ASN A 454 -29.01 -1.30 22.72
C ASN A 454 -27.59 -1.88 22.66
N GLY A 455 -27.42 -2.92 21.84
CA GLY A 455 -26.17 -3.66 21.65
C GLY A 455 -25.96 -4.79 22.67
N TYR A 456 -25.12 -5.75 22.31
CA TYR A 456 -24.72 -6.79 23.26
C TYR A 456 -23.82 -6.17 24.35
N TYR A 457 -22.95 -5.23 23.97
CA TYR A 457 -22.19 -4.41 24.90
C TYR A 457 -22.64 -2.94 24.87
N GLY A 458 -22.82 -2.33 26.04
CA GLY A 458 -22.95 -0.88 26.15
C GLY A 458 -21.59 -0.18 26.01
N ILE A 459 -20.71 -0.44 26.99
CA ILE A 459 -19.32 0.06 27.02
C ILE A 459 -18.38 -1.13 27.29
N VAL A 460 -17.33 -1.28 26.47
CA VAL A 460 -16.23 -2.23 26.71
C VAL A 460 -14.91 -1.49 26.67
N LEU A 461 -14.10 -1.62 27.73
CA LEU A 461 -12.75 -1.04 27.80
C LEU A 461 -11.76 -2.16 28.13
N THR A 462 -10.95 -2.56 27.14
CA THR A 462 -10.00 -3.66 27.27
C THR A 462 -8.57 -3.19 27.04
N GLY A 463 -7.71 -3.30 28.06
CA GLY A 463 -6.28 -2.99 27.98
C GLY A 463 -5.41 -4.22 27.76
N ILE A 464 -4.08 -4.03 27.88
CA ILE A 464 -3.10 -5.12 27.93
C ILE A 464 -2.24 -4.99 29.19
N SER A 465 -1.68 -6.10 29.70
CA SER A 465 -0.91 -6.10 30.95
C SER A 465 0.29 -5.16 30.94
N THR A 466 0.89 -4.93 29.78
CA THR A 466 2.03 -4.02 29.54
C THR A 466 1.63 -2.57 29.29
N ASN A 467 0.37 -2.31 28.94
CA ASN A 467 -0.19 -0.96 28.79
C ASN A 467 -1.63 -0.97 29.30
N ARG A 468 -1.77 -0.80 30.62
CA ARG A 468 -3.07 -0.81 31.28
C ARG A 468 -3.80 0.48 30.95
N ILE A 469 -5.09 0.36 30.65
CA ILE A 469 -5.99 1.50 30.56
C ILE A 469 -5.93 2.26 31.89
N ASN A 470 -5.68 3.57 31.84
CA ASN A 470 -5.62 4.47 32.99
C ASN A 470 -6.38 5.79 32.73
N ASP A 471 -6.71 6.50 33.81
CA ASP A 471 -7.40 7.79 33.81
C ASP A 471 -8.75 7.77 33.08
N ILE A 472 -9.60 6.80 33.43
CA ILE A 472 -10.94 6.65 32.85
C ILE A 472 -12.00 7.26 33.75
N GLN A 473 -12.87 8.06 33.16
CA GLN A 473 -14.00 8.68 33.82
C GLN A 473 -15.28 8.36 33.04
N ILE A 474 -16.24 7.71 33.70
CA ILE A 474 -17.56 7.39 33.14
C ILE A 474 -18.59 8.02 34.07
N ILE A 475 -19.17 9.14 33.67
CA ILE A 475 -19.94 10.03 34.55
C ILE A 475 -21.31 10.32 33.94
N ASN A 476 -22.39 10.15 34.70
CA ASN A 476 -23.75 10.56 34.31
C ASN A 476 -24.25 10.05 32.94
N ASN A 477 -23.88 8.83 32.55
CA ASN A 477 -24.39 8.24 31.30
C ASN A 477 -25.63 7.38 31.57
N GLU A 478 -26.55 7.35 30.61
CA GLU A 478 -27.66 6.41 30.57
C GLU A 478 -27.31 5.24 29.64
N ILE A 479 -27.22 4.02 30.16
CA ILE A 479 -27.00 2.80 29.36
C ILE A 479 -28.28 1.99 29.37
N LEU A 480 -28.95 1.92 28.22
CA LEU A 480 -30.30 1.37 28.09
C LEU A 480 -30.29 0.18 27.14
N ASN A 481 -30.95 -0.91 27.54
CA ASN A 481 -31.19 -2.10 26.70
C ASN A 481 -29.92 -2.80 26.16
N SER A 482 -28.78 -2.71 26.85
CA SER A 482 -27.61 -3.53 26.53
C SER A 482 -27.71 -4.90 27.21
N PHE A 483 -27.41 -5.99 26.49
CA PHE A 483 -27.58 -7.36 26.99
C PHE A 483 -26.30 -8.21 26.85
N TYR A 484 -25.71 -8.62 27.97
CA TYR A 484 -24.62 -9.60 28.01
C TYR A 484 -25.18 -10.97 28.42
N PHE A 485 -25.13 -11.96 27.52
CA PHE A 485 -25.54 -13.34 27.79
C PHE A 485 -24.34 -14.25 28.02
#